data_AF-A0A0F9M275-F1
#
_entry.id   AF-A0A0F9M275-F1
#
_cell.length_a   1.000
_cell.length_b   1.000
_cell.length_c   1.000
_cell.angle_alpha   90.00
_cell.angle_beta   90.00
_cell.angle_gamma   90.00
#
_symmetry.space_group_name_H-M   'P 1'
#
loop_
_entity.id
_entity.type
_entity.pdbx_description
1 polymer ?
#
loop_
_entity_poly.entity_id
_entity_poly.type
_entity_poly.pdbx_seq_one_letter_code
_entity_poly.pdbx_strand_id
1 'polypeptide(L)'
;MSFGSISKNATLAFNGGAKIAGFAQNTGEGGLTPYHKEYGADIIFQFGTGYFGCRNENGDFDAEKFQEIASLGIVKMVEIKISQGAKPGFGAILPAKKNTDEISKYRDVEAHTEIHSPAHHSAFGNT
;
A
#
# COMPACT_ATOMS: atom_id res chain seq x y z
N MET A 1 -5.74 2.91 -5.19
CA MET A 1 -6.73 2.32 -4.23
C MET A 1 -6.16 1.00 -3.73
N SER A 2 -6.19 0.74 -2.42
CA SER A 2 -5.48 -0.40 -1.82
C SER A 2 -6.11 -1.76 -2.13
N PHE A 3 -5.27 -2.76 -2.39
CA PHE A 3 -5.67 -4.16 -2.29
C PHE A 3 -6.20 -4.47 -0.87
N GLY A 4 -7.36 -5.13 -0.81
CA GLY A 4 -8.18 -5.31 0.40
C GLY A 4 -9.37 -4.34 0.51
N SER A 5 -9.26 -3.14 -0.08
CA SER A 5 -10.42 -2.26 -0.32
C SER A 5 -11.07 -2.56 -1.65
N ILE A 6 -10.25 -2.90 -2.66
CA ILE A 6 -10.69 -3.44 -3.95
C ILE A 6 -10.26 -4.91 -4.09
N SER A 7 -10.94 -5.65 -4.96
CA SER A 7 -10.66 -7.06 -5.21
C SER A 7 -9.40 -7.27 -6.06
N LYS A 8 -8.87 -8.50 -6.05
CA LYS A 8 -7.80 -8.95 -6.96
C LYS A 8 -8.09 -8.59 -8.42
N ASN A 9 -9.31 -8.90 -8.89
CA ASN A 9 -9.70 -8.66 -10.27
C ASN A 9 -9.70 -7.16 -10.61
N ALA A 10 -10.11 -6.30 -9.68
CA ALA A 10 -10.03 -4.85 -9.88
C ALA A 10 -8.57 -4.37 -9.94
N THR A 11 -7.69 -4.88 -9.07
CA THR A 11 -6.25 -4.56 -9.12
C THR A 11 -5.62 -4.98 -10.46
N LEU A 12 -5.93 -6.19 -10.95
CA LEU A 12 -5.49 -6.68 -12.25
C LEU A 12 -6.02 -5.82 -13.41
N ALA A 13 -7.31 -5.47 -13.38
CA ALA A 13 -7.92 -4.62 -14.41
C ALA A 13 -7.28 -3.23 -14.45
N PHE A 14 -6.95 -2.65 -13.28
CA PHE A 14 -6.25 -1.37 -13.21
C PHE A 14 -4.84 -1.47 -13.77
N ASN A 15 -4.11 -2.53 -13.44
CA ASN A 15 -2.76 -2.73 -13.95
C ASN A 15 -2.75 -2.92 -15.48
N GLY A 16 -3.64 -3.76 -16.00
CA GLY A 16 -3.78 -3.99 -17.43
C GLY A 16 -4.21 -2.73 -18.18
N GLY A 17 -5.19 -1.99 -17.64
CA GLY A 17 -5.63 -0.71 -18.22
C GLY A 17 -4.51 0.33 -18.24
N ALA A 18 -3.75 0.44 -17.15
CA ALA A 18 -2.59 1.33 -17.07
C ALA A 18 -1.51 0.96 -18.08
N LYS A 19 -1.25 -0.34 -18.27
CA LYS A 19 -0.31 -0.82 -19.29
C LYS A 19 -0.75 -0.45 -20.70
N ILE A 20 -2.01 -0.70 -21.03
CA ILE A 20 -2.58 -0.44 -22.37
C ILE A 20 -2.52 1.05 -22.71
N ALA A 21 -2.88 1.91 -21.75
CA ALA A 21 -2.98 3.34 -21.97
C ALA A 21 -1.66 4.11 -21.71
N GLY A 22 -0.61 3.45 -21.23
CA GLY A 22 0.70 4.07 -21.00
C GLY A 22 0.73 5.04 -19.81
N PHE A 23 -0.05 4.78 -18.76
CA PHE A 23 -0.01 5.55 -17.51
C PHE A 23 0.34 4.66 -16.31
N ALA A 24 0.61 5.27 -15.16
CA ALA A 24 0.97 4.55 -13.95
C ALA A 24 -0.26 4.18 -13.10
N GLN A 25 -0.23 3.00 -12.47
CA GLN A 25 -1.20 2.60 -11.46
C GLN A 25 -0.68 2.95 -10.07
N ASN A 26 -1.54 3.57 -9.25
CA ASN A 26 -1.26 3.78 -7.83
C ASN A 26 -1.74 2.59 -6.98
N THR A 27 -0.83 2.01 -6.19
CA THR A 27 -1.10 0.80 -5.36
C THR A 27 -2.14 1.04 -4.27
N GLY A 28 -2.38 2.29 -3.89
CA GLY A 28 -2.98 2.60 -2.60
C GLY A 28 -2.06 2.21 -1.44
N GLU A 29 -2.51 2.45 -0.21
CA GLU A 29 -1.75 2.17 1.03
C GLU A 29 -1.66 0.67 1.39
N GLY A 30 -2.05 -0.25 0.51
CA GLY A 30 -2.20 -1.68 0.86
C GLY A 30 -0.94 -2.52 0.69
N GLY A 31 0.19 -1.90 0.34
CA GLY A 31 1.40 -2.58 -0.11
C GLY A 31 1.39 -2.92 -1.61
N LEU A 32 2.56 -3.35 -2.12
CA LEU A 32 2.76 -3.74 -3.51
C LEU A 32 2.61 -5.26 -3.68
N THR A 33 1.52 -5.69 -4.32
CA THR A 33 1.23 -7.12 -4.53
C THR A 33 1.65 -7.63 -5.93
N PRO A 34 1.77 -8.95 -6.16
CA PRO A 34 2.00 -9.51 -7.50
C PRO A 34 0.97 -9.06 -8.55
N TYR A 35 -0.27 -8.77 -8.13
CA TYR A 35 -1.34 -8.28 -9.01
C TYR A 35 -1.07 -6.89 -9.59
N HIS A 36 -0.25 -6.09 -8.93
CA HIS A 36 0.25 -4.82 -9.46
C HIS A 36 1.42 -5.01 -10.43
N LYS A 37 2.02 -6.21 -10.49
CA LYS A 37 3.18 -6.50 -11.33
C LYS A 37 2.80 -7.28 -12.60
N GLU A 38 1.65 -7.95 -12.57
CA GLU A 38 1.19 -8.93 -13.57
C GLU A 38 1.37 -8.46 -15.02
N TYR A 39 0.92 -7.25 -15.35
CA TYR A 39 0.96 -6.73 -16.73
C TYR A 39 2.10 -5.73 -16.97
N GLY A 40 2.94 -5.48 -15.96
CA GLY A 40 4.13 -4.62 -16.08
C GLY A 40 3.81 -3.18 -16.45
N ALA A 41 2.71 -2.62 -15.93
CA ALA A 41 2.48 -1.18 -15.96
C ALA A 41 3.43 -0.46 -14.98
N ASP A 42 3.66 0.83 -15.23
CA ASP A 42 4.37 1.68 -14.28
C ASP A 42 3.56 1.82 -13.00
N ILE A 43 4.26 1.95 -11.87
CA ILE A 43 3.67 1.97 -10.53
C ILE A 43 4.00 3.25 -9.78
N ILE A 44 2.98 3.83 -9.17
CA ILE A 44 3.10 4.76 -8.05
C ILE A 44 2.95 3.93 -6.77
N PHE A 45 4.04 3.71 -6.05
CA PHE A 45 3.99 3.03 -4.76
C PHE A 45 3.53 4.02 -3.70
N GLN A 46 2.33 3.81 -3.16
CA GLN A 46 1.78 4.65 -2.10
C GLN A 46 1.86 3.93 -0.75
N PHE A 47 2.30 4.63 0.29
CA PHE A 47 2.15 4.18 1.67
C PHE A 47 1.60 5.29 2.55
N GLY A 48 0.86 4.88 3.58
CA GLY A 48 0.27 5.77 4.59
C GLY A 48 0.91 5.57 5.95
N THR A 49 0.24 6.04 6.98
CA THR A 49 0.71 6.04 8.38
C THR A 49 0.86 4.63 8.98
N GLY A 50 0.21 3.62 8.39
CA GLY A 50 0.39 2.22 8.77
C GLY A 50 1.62 1.54 8.15
N TYR A 51 2.35 2.23 7.26
CA TYR A 51 3.57 1.76 6.59
C TYR A 51 3.46 0.40 5.90
N PHE A 52 2.26 -0.03 5.49
CA PHE A 52 2.06 -1.34 4.88
C PHE A 52 2.92 -1.53 3.63
N GLY A 53 3.58 -2.68 3.55
CA GLY A 53 4.59 -3.01 2.54
C GLY A 53 5.99 -2.47 2.82
N CYS A 54 6.16 -1.59 3.80
CA CYS A 54 7.46 -1.03 4.21
C CYS A 54 7.53 -0.81 5.73
N ARG A 55 7.00 -1.77 6.49
CA ARG A 55 6.99 -1.74 7.95
C ARG A 55 7.72 -2.93 8.56
N ASN A 56 8.21 -2.73 9.77
CA ASN A 56 8.71 -3.81 10.62
C ASN A 56 7.56 -4.44 11.44
N GLU A 57 7.91 -5.44 12.25
CA GLU A 57 6.97 -6.17 13.11
C GLU A 57 6.30 -5.27 14.17
N ASN A 58 6.99 -4.21 14.62
CA ASN A 58 6.46 -3.23 15.56
C ASN A 58 5.50 -2.22 14.90
N GLY A 59 5.45 -2.21 13.56
CA GLY A 59 4.65 -1.27 12.79
C GLY A 59 5.30 0.07 12.49
N ASP A 60 6.60 0.19 12.76
CA ASP A 60 7.39 1.35 12.35
C ASP A 60 7.87 1.21 10.91
N PHE A 61 8.25 2.34 10.32
CA PHE A 61 8.83 2.38 8.99
C PHE A 61 10.13 1.56 8.91
N ASP A 62 10.23 0.74 7.87
CA ASP A 62 11.37 -0.11 7.57
C ASP A 62 12.05 0.38 6.28
N ALA A 63 13.22 1.01 6.44
CA ALA A 63 13.97 1.62 5.35
C ALA A 63 14.51 0.60 4.34
N GLU A 64 14.84 -0.62 4.79
CA GLU A 64 15.37 -1.67 3.92
C GLU A 64 14.25 -2.20 3.02
N LYS A 65 13.10 -2.56 3.60
CA LYS A 65 11.91 -2.98 2.82
C LYS A 65 11.42 -1.88 1.88
N PHE A 66 11.44 -0.63 2.34
CA PHE A 66 11.12 0.52 1.49
C PHE A 66 12.07 0.58 0.29
N GLN A 67 13.38 0.49 0.52
CA GLN A 67 14.38 0.54 -0.54
C GLN A 67 14.20 -0.61 -1.54
N GLU A 68 13.94 -1.82 -1.08
CA GLU A 68 13.68 -2.99 -1.93
C GLU A 68 12.51 -2.74 -2.90
N ILE A 69 11.40 -2.19 -2.40
CA ILE A 69 10.23 -1.90 -3.23
C ILE A 69 10.47 -0.69 -4.14
N ALA A 70 10.99 0.41 -3.58
CA ALA A 70 11.19 1.66 -4.32
C ALA A 70 12.22 1.54 -5.44
N SER A 71 13.16 0.59 -5.32
CA SER A 71 14.19 0.34 -6.34
C SER A 71 13.74 -0.61 -7.46
N LEU A 72 12.52 -1.16 -7.40
CA LEU A 72 11.98 -1.98 -8.48
C LEU A 72 11.83 -1.14 -9.75
N GLY A 73 12.32 -1.65 -10.89
CA GLY A 73 12.29 -0.90 -12.15
C GLY A 73 10.90 -0.49 -12.65
N ILE A 74 9.82 -1.11 -12.15
CA ILE A 74 8.42 -0.74 -12.45
C ILE A 74 7.89 0.40 -11.56
N VAL A 75 8.52 0.67 -10.41
CA VAL A 75 8.11 1.77 -9.53
C VAL A 75 8.73 3.05 -10.05
N LYS A 76 7.89 3.97 -10.51
CA LYS A 76 8.32 5.25 -11.13
C LYS A 76 8.15 6.44 -10.20
N MET A 77 7.37 6.27 -9.14
CA MET A 77 7.09 7.29 -8.15
C MET A 77 6.77 6.65 -6.81
N VAL A 78 7.17 7.33 -5.74
CA VAL A 78 6.73 7.06 -4.38
C VAL A 78 5.75 8.16 -3.96
N GLU A 79 4.62 7.77 -3.40
CA GLU A 79 3.63 8.71 -2.85
C GLU A 79 3.48 8.47 -1.33
N ILE A 80 3.94 9.45 -0.55
CA ILE A 80 3.73 9.46 0.90
C ILE A 80 2.36 10.10 1.15
N LYS A 81 1.37 9.29 1.51
CA LYS A 81 0.02 9.80 1.75
C LYS A 81 -0.05 10.45 3.14
N ILE A 82 -0.27 11.76 3.17
CA ILE A 82 -0.49 12.51 4.42
C ILE A 82 -1.95 12.47 4.87
N SER A 83 -2.89 12.53 3.92
CA SER A 83 -4.33 12.56 4.21
C SER A 83 -5.14 12.11 2.99
N GLN A 84 -6.44 11.89 3.18
CA GLN A 84 -7.40 11.66 2.11
C GLN A 84 -8.66 12.51 2.33
N GLY A 85 -9.22 13.05 1.25
CA GLY A 85 -10.40 13.93 1.32
C GLY A 85 -11.63 13.26 1.94
N ALA A 86 -11.78 11.95 1.81
CA ALA A 86 -12.93 11.23 2.39
C ALA A 86 -12.91 11.18 3.92
N LYS A 87 -11.72 11.20 4.55
CA LYS A 87 -11.56 11.07 6.02
C LYS A 87 -10.29 11.81 6.48
N PRO A 88 -10.30 13.16 6.52
CA PRO A 88 -9.15 13.92 7.00
C PRO A 88 -8.86 13.59 8.46
N GLY A 89 -7.59 13.33 8.80
CA GLY A 89 -7.16 13.11 10.19
C GLY A 89 -7.39 11.71 10.77
N PHE A 90 -7.93 10.77 9.97
CA PHE A 90 -8.05 9.36 10.36
C PHE A 90 -7.16 8.48 9.49
N GLY A 91 -6.45 7.54 10.14
CA GLY A 91 -5.75 6.48 9.44
C GLY A 91 -6.70 5.47 8.79
N ALA A 92 -6.14 4.58 7.97
CA ALA A 92 -6.89 3.47 7.39
C ALA A 92 -7.44 2.53 8.48
N ILE A 93 -8.69 2.09 8.31
CA ILE A 93 -9.31 1.04 9.12
C ILE A 93 -9.64 -0.13 8.19
N LEU A 94 -9.12 -1.31 8.49
CA LEU A 94 -9.50 -2.55 7.81
C LEU A 94 -10.12 -3.53 8.83
N PRO A 95 -11.41 -3.89 8.69
CA PRO A 95 -12.04 -4.86 9.57
C PRO A 95 -11.34 -6.22 9.52
N ALA A 96 -11.26 -6.92 10.66
CA ALA A 96 -10.66 -8.25 10.81
C ALA A 96 -11.09 -9.26 9.72
N LYS A 97 -12.40 -9.30 9.40
CA LYS A 97 -12.96 -10.18 8.36
C LYS A 97 -12.41 -9.96 6.95
N LYS A 98 -11.80 -8.79 6.69
CA LYS A 98 -11.15 -8.45 5.42
C LYS A 98 -9.63 -8.61 5.48
N ASN A 99 -9.04 -8.80 6.65
CA ASN A 99 -7.60 -9.06 6.81
C ASN A 99 -7.33 -10.55 6.67
N THR A 100 -7.49 -11.09 5.47
CA THR A 100 -7.22 -12.52 5.17
C THR A 100 -5.71 -12.81 5.22
N ASP A 101 -5.32 -14.08 5.24
CA ASP A 101 -3.91 -14.49 5.16
C ASP A 101 -3.17 -13.89 3.95
N GLU A 102 -3.88 -13.73 2.83
CA GLU A 102 -3.33 -13.10 1.64
C GLU A 102 -3.08 -11.60 1.85
N ILE A 103 -4.02 -10.89 2.46
CA ILE A 103 -3.92 -9.45 2.68
C ILE A 103 -2.88 -9.16 3.77
N SER A 104 -2.87 -9.95 4.83
CA SER A 104 -1.96 -9.79 5.97
C SER A 104 -0.50 -9.94 5.54
N LYS A 105 -0.22 -10.88 4.62
CA LYS A 105 1.12 -11.08 4.02
C LYS A 105 1.66 -9.82 3.35
N TYR A 106 0.84 -9.09 2.59
CA TYR A 106 1.31 -7.88 1.89
C TYR A 106 1.35 -6.65 2.79
N ARG A 107 0.70 -6.74 3.94
CA ARG A 107 0.64 -5.66 4.92
C ARG A 107 1.61 -5.86 6.07
N ASP A 108 2.31 -6.99 6.17
CA ASP A 108 3.18 -7.32 7.32
C ASP A 108 2.44 -7.13 8.66
N VAL A 109 1.24 -7.72 8.76
CA VAL A 109 0.40 -7.71 9.96
C VAL A 109 -0.11 -9.13 10.27
N GLU A 110 -0.58 -9.34 11.50
CA GLU A 110 -1.23 -10.60 11.88
C GLU A 110 -2.56 -10.78 11.13
N ALA A 111 -2.79 -11.97 10.57
CA ALA A 111 -4.03 -12.28 9.87
C ALA A 111 -5.24 -12.24 10.82
N HIS A 112 -6.42 -11.95 10.27
CA HIS A 112 -7.70 -11.95 10.98
C HIS A 112 -7.81 -10.98 12.16
N THR A 113 -6.87 -10.04 12.30
CA THR A 113 -6.93 -8.95 13.27
C THR A 113 -7.48 -7.68 12.62
N GLU A 114 -8.09 -6.81 13.42
CA GLU A 114 -8.51 -5.50 12.95
C GLU A 114 -7.30 -4.58 12.83
N ILE A 115 -7.22 -3.85 11.71
CA ILE A 115 -6.11 -2.95 11.42
C ILE A 115 -6.57 -1.52 11.64
N HIS A 116 -5.86 -0.81 12.51
CA HIS A 116 -5.98 0.64 12.71
C HIS A 116 -4.64 1.30 12.40
N SER A 117 -4.60 2.11 11.35
CA SER A 117 -3.42 2.94 11.10
C SER A 117 -3.44 4.20 11.97
N PRO A 118 -2.28 4.67 12.46
CA PRO A 118 -2.18 5.93 13.19
C PRO A 118 -2.71 7.14 12.41
N ALA A 119 -3.01 8.24 13.10
CA ALA A 119 -3.49 9.46 12.45
C ALA A 119 -2.38 10.24 11.70
N HIS A 120 -1.12 10.02 12.06
CA HIS A 120 0.04 10.68 11.48
C HIS A 120 1.19 9.68 11.28
N HIS A 121 2.15 10.06 10.44
CA HIS A 121 3.37 9.30 10.23
C HIS A 121 4.26 9.42 11.46
N SER A 122 4.66 8.30 12.07
CA SER A 122 5.59 8.29 13.22
C SER A 122 7.04 8.54 12.80
N ALA A 123 7.40 8.21 11.55
CA ALA A 123 8.75 8.33 11.03
C ALA A 123 9.15 9.76 10.61
N PHE A 124 8.19 10.68 10.46
CA PHE A 124 8.43 12.04 10.00
C PHE A 124 8.02 13.04 11.08
N GLY A 125 8.96 13.87 11.52
CA GLY A 125 8.75 14.89 12.54
C GLY A 125 9.46 16.19 12.19
N ASN A 126 9.14 17.24 12.92
CA ASN A 126 9.74 18.58 12.76
C ASN A 126 10.87 18.84 13.77
N THR A 127 11.45 17.78 14.34
CA THR A 127 12.55 17.85 15.31
C THR A 127 13.90 17.69 14.65
#